data_AF-A0A2V1GRM6-F1
#
_entry.id   AF-A0A2V1GRM6-F1
#
_cell.length_a   1.000
_cell.length_b   1.000
_cell.length_c   1.000
_cell.angle_alpha   90.00
_cell.angle_beta   90.00
_cell.angle_gamma   90.00
#
_symmetry.space_group_name_H-M   'P 1'
#
loop_
_entity.id
_entity.type
_entity.pdbx_description
1 polymer ?
#
loop_
_entity_poly.entity_id
_entity_poly.type
_entity_poly.pdbx_seq_one_letter_code
_entity_poly.pdbx_strand_id
1 'polypeptide(L)'
;MIERFSIKVTGQALHGFTRQLEHIVIDSDLGEGLCTLFIRHTSASLLIQENADPSAKYDLEQWLNRLVPENDPLYTHTLEGSDGMPAHIKAALTASSLSIPFQRGRLLLGTWQGVYLWEHRYYSGAREVVMHLSN
;
A
#
# COMPACT_ATOMS: atom_id res chain seq x y z
N MET A 1 9.47 14.89 10.70
CA MET A 1 8.00 15.15 10.81
C MET A 1 7.27 13.83 10.72
N ILE A 2 6.27 13.58 11.58
CA ILE A 2 5.44 12.36 11.53
C ILE A 2 3.99 12.76 11.29
N GLU A 3 3.39 12.20 10.25
CA GLU A 3 1.98 12.40 9.88
C GLU A 3 1.23 11.06 9.92
N ARG A 4 -0.08 11.14 10.20
CA ARG A 4 -0.97 9.98 10.19
C ARG A 4 -2.20 10.30 9.37
N PHE A 5 -2.50 9.42 8.43
CA PHE A 5 -3.68 9.57 7.58
C PHE A 5 -4.28 8.21 7.26
N SER A 6 -5.52 8.25 6.79
CA SER A 6 -6.26 7.08 6.38
C SER A 6 -6.49 7.07 4.88
N ILE A 7 -6.32 5.90 4.26
CA ILE A 7 -6.65 5.64 2.87
C ILE A 7 -7.97 4.89 2.83
N LYS A 8 -8.94 5.44 2.10
CA LYS A 8 -10.21 4.76 1.86
C LYS A 8 -10.00 3.59 0.91
N VAL A 9 -10.58 2.44 1.25
CA VAL A 9 -10.49 1.20 0.47
C VAL A 9 -11.90 0.67 0.19
N THR A 10 -12.06 0.05 -0.97
CA THR A 10 -13.32 -0.54 -1.44
C THR A 10 -13.07 -1.93 -2.03
N GLY A 11 -12.86 -2.91 -1.16
CA GLY A 11 -12.51 -4.27 -1.52
C GLY A 11 -11.05 -4.44 -1.95
N GLN A 12 -10.71 -5.67 -2.35
CA GLN A 12 -9.40 -6.01 -2.89
C GLN A 12 -9.13 -5.14 -4.12
N ALA A 13 -8.00 -4.43 -4.08
CA ALA A 13 -7.45 -3.62 -5.17
C ALA A 13 -6.20 -2.87 -4.71
N LEU A 14 -5.47 -2.32 -5.68
CA LEU A 14 -4.45 -1.30 -5.47
C LEU A 14 -5.10 0.10 -5.46
N HIS A 15 -5.19 0.69 -4.27
CA HIS A 15 -5.73 2.04 -4.03
C HIS A 15 -4.60 3.07 -4.08
N GLY A 16 -4.56 3.90 -5.12
CA GLY A 16 -3.48 4.86 -5.34
C GLY A 16 -3.60 6.10 -4.47
N PHE A 17 -2.49 6.53 -3.86
CA PHE A 17 -2.47 7.72 -2.98
C PHE A 17 -1.23 8.61 -3.16
N THR A 18 -0.52 8.52 -4.29
CA THR A 18 0.67 9.34 -4.59
C THR A 18 0.44 10.84 -4.40
N ARG A 19 -0.67 11.38 -4.91
CA ARG A 19 -0.97 12.83 -4.83
C ARG A 19 -1.06 13.32 -3.39
N GLN A 20 -1.63 12.51 -2.50
CA GLN A 20 -1.73 12.85 -1.08
C GLN A 20 -0.35 12.97 -0.43
N LEU A 21 0.59 12.09 -0.80
CA LEU A 21 1.97 12.16 -0.33
C LEU A 21 2.69 13.40 -0.87
N GLU A 22 2.52 13.71 -2.14
CA GLU A 22 3.12 14.89 -2.77
C GLU A 22 2.69 16.18 -2.06
N HIS A 23 1.41 16.30 -1.69
CA HIS A 23 0.92 17.45 -0.92
C HIS A 23 1.63 17.55 0.45
N ILE A 24 1.74 16.44 1.19
CA ILE A 24 2.41 16.44 2.50
C ILE A 24 3.90 16.80 2.36
N VAL A 25 4.58 16.31 1.32
CA VAL A 25 5.99 16.65 1.05
C VAL A 25 6.13 18.14 0.74
N ILE A 26 5.24 18.71 -0.08
CA ILE A 26 5.23 20.15 -0.39
C ILE A 26 5.01 20.98 0.88
N ASP A 27 4.02 20.61 1.70
CA ASP A 27 3.67 21.33 2.92
C ASP A 27 4.73 21.23 4.03
N SER A 28 5.63 20.25 3.94
CA SER A 28 6.71 20.06 4.93
C SER A 28 7.82 21.11 4.87
N ASP A 29 7.93 21.86 3.77
CA ASP A 29 9.00 22.85 3.49
C ASP A 29 10.43 22.28 3.59
N LEU A 30 10.58 20.95 3.50
CA LEU A 30 11.87 20.28 3.46
C LEU A 30 12.45 20.31 2.04
N GLY A 31 13.71 20.74 1.91
CA GLY A 31 14.40 20.83 0.62
C GLY A 31 14.65 19.47 -0.04
N GLU A 32 15.11 18.48 0.73
CA GLU A 32 15.32 17.09 0.31
C GLU A 32 15.37 16.16 1.52
N GLY A 33 15.21 14.86 1.29
CA GLY A 33 15.26 13.85 2.34
C GLY A 33 14.62 12.52 1.95
N LEU A 34 14.17 11.79 2.95
CA LEU A 34 13.52 10.48 2.83
C LEU A 34 12.08 10.52 3.37
N CYS A 35 11.13 10.10 2.54
CA CYS A 35 9.76 9.80 2.92
C CYS A 35 9.64 8.31 3.24
N THR A 36 9.42 7.99 4.51
CA THR A 36 9.16 6.61 4.96
C THR A 36 7.68 6.44 5.27
N LEU A 37 7.06 5.43 4.68
CA LEU A 37 5.66 5.06 4.89
C LEU A 37 5.60 3.73 5.65
N PHE A 38 4.65 3.61 6.57
CA PHE A 38 4.39 2.38 7.31
C PHE A 38 2.88 2.16 7.46
N ILE A 39 2.38 1.02 6.98
CA ILE A 39 0.97 0.65 7.16
C ILE A 39 0.76 -0.02 8.51
N ARG A 40 -0.26 0.40 9.25
CA ARG A 40 -0.58 -0.16 10.58
C ARG A 40 -1.57 -1.33 10.51
N HIS A 41 -1.42 -2.19 9.51
CA HIS A 41 -2.34 -3.30 9.21
C HIS A 41 -1.55 -4.52 8.72
N THR A 42 -1.94 -5.73 9.15
CA THR A 42 -1.29 -6.98 8.72
C THR A 42 -2.02 -7.69 7.59
N SER A 43 -3.13 -7.12 7.10
CA SER A 43 -3.96 -7.65 6.01
C SER A 43 -4.03 -6.73 4.79
N ALA A 44 -3.11 -5.76 4.72
CA ALA A 44 -2.95 -4.82 3.61
C ALA A 44 -1.46 -4.42 3.51
N SER A 45 -1.06 -3.93 2.34
CA SER A 45 0.35 -3.63 2.04
C SER A 45 0.55 -2.26 1.41
N LEU A 46 1.81 -1.84 1.32
CA LEU A 46 2.25 -0.67 0.56
C LEU A 46 3.12 -1.10 -0.62
N LEU A 47 2.83 -0.62 -1.82
CA LEU A 47 3.61 -0.93 -3.02
C LEU A 47 3.91 0.31 -3.86
N ILE A 48 5.00 0.24 -4.62
CA ILE A 48 5.25 1.10 -5.77
C ILE A 48 5.04 0.25 -7.02
N GLN A 49 4.09 0.65 -7.86
CA GLN A 49 3.74 -0.09 -9.08
C GLN A 49 3.35 0.85 -10.22
N GLU A 50 3.05 0.28 -11.39
CA GLU A 50 2.66 1.05 -12.56
C GLU A 50 1.40 1.90 -12.30
N ASN A 51 1.44 3.16 -12.74
CA ASN A 51 0.35 4.12 -12.61
C ASN A 51 -0.36 4.48 -13.93
N ALA A 52 0.08 3.95 -15.06
CA ALA A 52 -0.43 4.29 -16.39
C ALA A 52 -1.49 3.31 -16.90
N ASP A 53 -1.16 2.02 -17.03
CA ASP A 53 -2.12 1.02 -17.50
C ASP A 53 -2.84 0.33 -16.32
N PRO A 54 -4.18 0.38 -16.25
CA PRO A 54 -4.94 -0.32 -15.20
C PRO A 54 -4.79 -1.85 -15.24
N SER A 55 -4.43 -2.45 -16.39
CA SER A 55 -4.22 -3.90 -16.52
C SER A 55 -3.11 -4.41 -15.60
N ALA A 56 -2.04 -3.63 -15.39
CA ALA A 56 -0.95 -4.00 -14.48
C ALA A 56 -1.47 -4.26 -13.06
N LYS A 57 -2.40 -3.45 -12.56
CA LYS A 57 -3.00 -3.62 -11.22
C LYS A 57 -3.91 -4.83 -11.17
N TYR A 58 -4.74 -4.99 -12.21
CA TYR A 58 -5.67 -6.10 -12.31
C TYR A 58 -4.93 -7.45 -12.36
N ASP A 59 -3.92 -7.57 -13.22
CA ASP A 59 -3.15 -8.81 -13.40
C ASP A 59 -2.35 -9.17 -12.14
N LEU A 60 -1.78 -8.18 -11.45
CA LEU A 60 -1.12 -8.38 -10.15
C LEU A 60 -2.09 -8.95 -9.11
N GLU A 61 -3.31 -8.43 -9.04
CA GLU A 61 -4.35 -8.92 -8.15
C GLU A 61 -4.78 -10.35 -8.48
N GLN A 62 -5.06 -10.64 -9.76
CA GLN A 62 -5.43 -11.99 -10.18
C GLN A 62 -4.30 -12.99 -9.93
N TRP A 63 -3.05 -12.62 -10.22
CA TRP A 63 -1.91 -13.47 -10.00
C TRP A 63 -1.70 -13.78 -8.51
N LEU A 64 -1.82 -12.77 -7.65
CA LEU A 64 -1.62 -12.93 -6.20
C LEU A 64 -2.77 -13.73 -5.56
N ASN A 65 -4.01 -13.56 -6.04
CA ASN A 65 -5.16 -14.36 -5.62
C ASN A 65 -5.01 -15.84 -6.01
N ARG A 66 -4.43 -16.12 -7.17
CA ARG A 66 -4.10 -17.49 -7.60
C ARG A 66 -2.98 -18.10 -6.76
N LEU A 67 -1.99 -17.30 -6.35
CA LEU A 67 -0.86 -17.77 -5.52
C LEU A 67 -1.28 -18.07 -4.08
N VAL A 68 -2.19 -17.28 -3.52
CA VAL A 68 -2.68 -17.39 -2.16
C VAL A 68 -4.19 -17.62 -2.18
N PRO A 69 -4.64 -18.86 -2.48
CA PRO A 69 -6.05 -19.17 -2.62
C PRO A 69 -6.76 -19.06 -1.28
N GLU A 70 -8.05 -18.80 -1.32
CA GLU A 70 -8.93 -18.87 -0.14
C GLU A 70 -9.34 -20.31 0.16
N ASN A 71 -9.77 -20.54 1.41
CA ASN A 71 -10.29 -21.83 1.87
C ASN A 71 -9.32 -23.01 1.69
N ASP A 72 -8.01 -22.73 1.64
CA ASP A 72 -7.02 -23.79 1.67
C ASP A 72 -7.12 -24.54 3.01
N PRO A 73 -7.31 -25.87 3.00
CA PRO A 73 -7.39 -26.67 4.22
C PRO A 73 -6.17 -26.55 5.14
N LEU A 74 -5.02 -26.07 4.64
CA LEU A 74 -3.84 -25.82 5.45
C LEU A 74 -4.01 -24.63 6.41
N TYR A 75 -4.95 -23.73 6.16
CA TYR A 75 -5.18 -22.56 7.00
C TYR A 75 -5.97 -22.90 8.27
N THR A 76 -5.39 -22.59 9.42
CA THR A 76 -6.04 -22.72 10.74
C THR A 76 -6.63 -21.39 11.23
N HIS A 77 -6.20 -20.25 10.67
CA HIS A 77 -6.72 -18.91 10.99
C HIS A 77 -7.99 -18.61 10.19
N THR A 78 -9.14 -19.06 10.70
CA THR A 78 -10.43 -19.02 9.97
C THR A 78 -11.48 -18.07 10.56
N LEU A 79 -11.23 -17.50 11.75
CA LEU A 79 -12.21 -16.66 12.45
C LEU A 79 -12.48 -15.32 11.77
N GLU A 80 -11.60 -14.88 10.88
CA GLU A 80 -11.74 -13.62 10.16
C GLU A 80 -12.46 -13.78 8.81
N GLY A 81 -12.89 -14.97 8.41
CA GLY A 81 -13.49 -15.23 7.09
C GLY A 81 -12.49 -15.82 6.09
N SER A 82 -12.98 -16.19 4.89
CA SER A 82 -12.21 -16.95 3.88
C SER A 82 -11.00 -16.21 3.33
N ASP A 83 -11.06 -14.88 3.29
CA ASP A 83 -10.01 -13.97 2.82
C ASP A 83 -9.03 -13.55 3.94
N GLY A 84 -9.28 -13.97 5.19
CA GLY A 84 -8.50 -13.56 6.35
C GLY A 84 -7.06 -14.02 6.33
N MET A 85 -6.83 -15.33 6.47
CA MET A 85 -5.47 -15.88 6.38
C MET A 85 -4.79 -15.54 5.04
N PRO A 86 -5.46 -15.64 3.88
CA PRO A 86 -4.88 -15.19 2.61
C PRO A 86 -4.36 -13.76 2.64
N ALA A 87 -5.08 -12.81 3.23
CA ALA A 87 -4.62 -11.43 3.30
C ALA A 87 -3.37 -11.25 4.17
N HIS A 88 -3.21 -12.00 5.27
CA HIS A 88 -1.99 -11.98 6.06
C HIS A 88 -0.79 -12.55 5.27
N ILE A 89 -0.99 -13.62 4.50
CA ILE A 89 0.06 -14.18 3.63
C ILE A 89 0.44 -13.19 2.53
N LYS A 90 -0.54 -12.60 1.84
CA LYS A 90 -0.32 -11.57 0.82
C LYS A 90 0.45 -10.38 1.39
N ALA A 91 0.14 -9.95 2.61
CA ALA A 91 0.88 -8.90 3.31
C ALA A 91 2.33 -9.30 3.62
N ALA A 92 2.55 -10.54 4.10
CA ALA A 92 3.89 -11.06 4.38
C ALA A 92 4.76 -11.22 3.12
N LEU A 93 4.16 -11.52 1.97
CA LEU A 93 4.86 -11.63 0.67
C LEU A 93 5.16 -10.28 0.02
N THR A 94 4.60 -9.19 0.54
CA THR A 94 4.74 -7.85 -0.02
C THR A 94 5.46 -6.95 0.99
N ALA A 95 4.98 -5.73 1.23
CA ALA A 95 5.68 -4.80 2.10
C ALA A 95 4.73 -4.05 3.03
N SER A 96 5.12 -3.94 4.29
CA SER A 96 4.46 -3.06 5.28
C SER A 96 5.04 -1.64 5.28
N SER A 97 6.19 -1.42 4.64
CA SER A 97 6.84 -0.11 4.57
C SER A 97 7.45 0.19 3.21
N LEU A 98 7.55 1.49 2.91
CA LEU A 98 8.24 2.02 1.74
C LEU A 98 9.15 3.16 2.18
N SER A 99 10.27 3.35 1.48
CA SER A 99 11.17 4.48 1.66
C SER A 99 11.43 5.12 0.30
N ILE A 100 11.01 6.37 0.13
CA ILE A 100 10.99 7.10 -1.14
C ILE A 100 11.78 8.40 -0.96
N PRO A 101 12.90 8.59 -1.66
CA PRO A 101 13.60 9.86 -1.65
C PRO A 101 12.72 11.00 -2.17
N PHE A 102 12.91 12.20 -1.66
CA PHE A 102 12.25 13.39 -2.18
C PHE A 102 13.22 14.56 -2.29
N GLN A 103 12.98 15.46 -3.25
CA GLN A 103 13.75 16.68 -3.44
C GLN A 103 12.87 17.75 -4.06
N ARG A 104 13.06 19.02 -3.64
CA ARG A 104 12.33 20.20 -4.13
C ARG A 104 10.81 20.00 -4.12
N GLY A 105 10.29 19.50 -3.02
CA GLY A 105 8.86 19.26 -2.84
C GLY A 105 8.28 18.10 -3.67
N ARG A 106 9.11 17.22 -4.25
CA ARG A 106 8.65 16.11 -5.09
C ARG A 106 9.24 14.78 -4.66
N LEU A 107 8.40 13.74 -4.65
CA LEU A 107 8.88 12.36 -4.54
C LEU A 107 9.69 12.02 -5.80
N LEU A 108 10.86 11.39 -5.63
CA LEU A 108 11.74 10.97 -6.73
C LEU A 108 11.29 9.62 -7.32
N LEU A 109 10.02 9.55 -7.72
CA LEU A 109 9.44 8.40 -8.42
C LEU A 109 9.78 8.45 -9.91
N GLY A 110 9.94 7.27 -10.53
CA GLY A 110 10.02 7.15 -11.98
C GLY A 110 8.70 7.51 -12.66
N THR A 111 8.74 7.79 -13.97
CA THR A 111 7.58 8.22 -14.78
C THR A 111 6.33 7.35 -14.58
N TRP A 112 6.53 6.04 -14.47
CA TRP A 112 5.46 5.06 -14.37
C TRP A 112 5.16 4.62 -12.93
N GLN A 113 5.86 5.15 -11.94
CA GLN A 113 5.69 4.73 -10.55
C GLN A 113 4.59 5.50 -9.84
N GLY A 114 3.64 4.78 -9.26
CA GLY A 114 2.67 5.27 -8.29
C GLY A 114 2.80 4.54 -6.96
N VAL A 115 2.40 5.20 -5.88
CA VAL A 115 2.34 4.63 -4.54
C VAL A 115 0.92 4.16 -4.26
N TYR A 116 0.81 2.89 -3.84
CA TYR A 116 -0.45 2.19 -3.67
C TYR A 116 -0.54 1.56 -2.29
N LEU A 117 -1.76 1.56 -1.75
CA LEU A 117 -2.16 0.66 -0.69
C LEU A 117 -2.83 -0.52 -1.36
N TRP A 118 -2.31 -1.72 -1.16
CA TRP A 118 -2.93 -2.93 -1.65
C TRP A 118 -3.81 -3.53 -0.56
N GLU A 119 -5.12 -3.39 -0.72
CA GLU A 119 -6.10 -4.04 0.15
C GLU A 119 -6.23 -5.49 -0.27
N HIS A 120 -6.06 -6.43 0.68
CA HIS A 120 -6.12 -7.86 0.41
C HIS A 120 -7.41 -8.52 0.90
N ARG A 121 -8.26 -7.78 1.61
CA ARG A 121 -9.55 -8.24 2.13
C ARG A 121 -10.71 -7.78 1.25
N TYR A 122 -11.83 -8.49 1.31
CA TYR A 122 -13.14 -8.01 0.87
C TYR A 122 -13.73 -6.99 1.86
N TYR A 123 -12.90 -6.02 2.23
CA TYR A 123 -13.19 -4.99 3.21
C TYR A 123 -13.43 -3.65 2.53
N SER A 124 -14.42 -2.91 3.00
CA SER A 124 -14.62 -1.50 2.63
C SER A 124 -14.54 -0.63 3.88
N GLY A 125 -13.73 0.40 3.83
CA GLY A 125 -13.50 1.28 4.98
C GLY A 125 -12.22 2.06 4.83
N ALA A 126 -11.37 2.04 5.86
CA ALA A 126 -10.15 2.84 5.90
C ALA A 126 -8.96 2.07 6.47
N ARG A 127 -7.78 2.32 5.92
CA ARG A 127 -6.50 1.80 6.41
C ARG A 127 -5.60 2.95 6.81
N GLU A 128 -4.97 2.83 7.97
CA GLU A 128 -4.09 3.85 8.55
C GLU A 128 -2.65 3.65 8.06
N VAL A 129 -2.05 4.74 7.60
CA VAL A 129 -0.65 4.84 7.20
C VAL A 129 0.02 5.93 8.03
N VAL A 130 1.20 5.62 8.55
CA VAL A 130 2.10 6.58 9.20
C VAL A 130 3.16 6.98 8.18
N MET A 131 3.39 8.28 8.06
CA MET A 131 4.42 8.85 7.20
C MET A 131 5.46 9.56 8.08
N HIS A 132 6.73 9.31 7.84
CA HIS A 132 7.86 9.99 8.46
C HIS A 132 8.71 10.67 7.39
N LEU A 133 8.91 11.97 7.54
CA LEU A 133 9.84 12.76 6.72
C LEU A 133 11.07 13.13 7.56
N SER A 134 12.26 12.84 7.04
CA SER A 134 13.56 13.21 7.61
C SER A 134 14.53 13.62 6.52
N ASN A 135 15.47 14.52 6.86
CA ASN A 135 16.60 14.93 6.02
C ASN A 135 17.91 14.28 6.48
#